data_AF-A0A0M4TA35-F1
#
_entry.id   AF-A0A0M4TA35-F1
#
_cell.length_a   1.000
_cell.length_b   1.000
_cell.length_c   1.000
_cell.angle_alpha   90.00
_cell.angle_beta   90.00
_cell.angle_gamma   90.00
#
_symmetry.space_group_name_H-M   'P 1'
#
loop_
_entity.id
_entity.type
_entity.pdbx_description
1 polymer ?
#
loop_
_entity_poly.entity_id
_entity_poly.type
_entity_poly.pdbx_seq_one_letter_code
_entity_poly.pdbx_strand_id
1 'polypeptide(L)'
;MKKIVFTALAILVIAISLIAINKRMNKGNLMDNNNTYIVIAPNGMEIPFDKNTNLIVAEKNPNMQLAPDLAAKLVLDSRSILDSSPYKNYKPLYYNPKPNSLGQTDYLSFKPWLDISYKPSSTKLSPWTKSEKAYYESLKDKRDRYIYLVKRSNLKCTMIDIPEDAIARVDSKGKLTKLEYAEIYDEVDRNKNTLKSELFIGEWGICAGVLGDSESLGNGNEGGFKAREFQAVFLAAQLGEVEALHVLADCFKYYTYTVGVNKNLDTYTKILKLYKTPPLDEYGMMPYLDEIVGNYFVMDFNRDGLINNADGSLHKRLRRLVEDKGELLDPRDFDANETTREEFVNYIKSHMIEFQEEYGKGAFPNRWSEKDLSLYIDSALLESKIMSLTPPEGYPNAPYYNTPEELTRLYEAGKLDKKLNPLTPVMYRDSFPEDLRAKILSYAKEHNIKD
;
A
#
# COMPACT_ATOMS: atom_id res chain seq x y z
N MET A 1 11.68 -38.04 -21.56
CA MET A 1 12.67 -37.74 -20.50
C MET A 1 13.22 -36.33 -20.73
N LYS A 2 12.68 -35.30 -20.04
CA LYS A 2 13.18 -33.91 -19.92
C LYS A 2 12.12 -33.05 -19.18
N LYS A 3 11.54 -33.57 -18.09
CA LYS A 3 10.40 -32.97 -17.38
C LYS A 3 10.60 -32.75 -15.87
N ILE A 4 11.85 -32.75 -15.38
CA ILE A 4 12.11 -32.71 -13.92
C ILE A 4 13.05 -31.55 -13.48
N VAL A 5 13.48 -30.65 -14.37
CA VAL A 5 14.51 -29.64 -14.01
C VAL A 5 13.96 -28.22 -13.74
N PHE A 6 12.71 -27.89 -14.10
CA PHE A 6 12.21 -26.51 -13.98
C PHE A 6 11.37 -26.20 -12.73
N THR A 7 11.03 -27.20 -11.93
CA THR A 7 10.29 -27.03 -10.66
C THR A 7 11.16 -26.51 -9.51
N ALA A 8 12.48 -26.35 -9.71
CA ALA A 8 13.42 -25.90 -8.67
C ALA A 8 13.61 -24.37 -8.62
N LEU A 9 13.24 -23.60 -9.65
CA LEU A 9 13.56 -22.16 -9.73
C LEU A 9 12.48 -21.25 -9.13
N ALA A 10 11.18 -21.60 -9.22
CA ALA A 10 10.09 -20.80 -8.64
C ALA A 10 9.97 -21.00 -7.12
N ILE A 11 10.35 -22.19 -6.63
CA ILE A 11 10.56 -22.44 -5.20
C ILE A 11 11.69 -21.53 -4.69
N LEU A 12 12.66 -21.14 -5.54
CA LEU A 12 13.83 -20.41 -5.10
C LEU A 12 13.54 -19.00 -4.58
N VAL A 13 12.51 -18.25 -5.00
CA VAL A 13 12.30 -16.88 -4.46
C VAL A 13 11.64 -16.91 -3.09
N ILE A 14 10.57 -17.70 -2.93
CA ILE A 14 9.89 -17.83 -1.63
C ILE A 14 10.70 -18.73 -0.69
N ALA A 15 11.42 -19.71 -1.24
CA ALA A 15 12.41 -20.46 -0.47
C ALA A 15 13.64 -19.61 -0.23
N ILE A 16 14.14 -18.67 -1.05
CA ILE A 16 15.24 -17.77 -0.63
C ILE A 16 14.79 -16.88 0.52
N SER A 17 13.54 -16.40 0.56
CA SER A 17 13.03 -15.68 1.74
C SER A 17 12.92 -16.60 2.97
N LEU A 18 12.38 -17.82 2.83
CA LEU A 18 12.27 -18.78 3.94
C LEU A 18 13.57 -19.52 4.29
N ILE A 19 14.55 -19.61 3.39
CA ILE A 19 15.88 -20.25 3.50
C ILE A 19 16.92 -19.19 3.89
N ALA A 20 16.75 -17.91 3.58
CA ALA A 20 17.45 -16.85 4.30
C ALA A 20 17.09 -16.93 5.79
N ILE A 21 15.81 -17.17 6.09
CA ILE A 21 15.29 -17.39 7.46
C ILE A 21 15.68 -18.79 8.03
N ASN A 22 15.75 -19.89 7.24
CA ASN A 22 16.05 -21.26 7.74
C ASN A 22 17.46 -21.83 7.46
N LYS A 23 18.20 -21.45 6.40
CA LYS A 23 19.58 -21.92 6.13
C LYS A 23 20.66 -21.09 6.83
N ARG A 24 20.38 -19.87 7.30
CA ARG A 24 21.33 -19.21 8.21
C ARG A 24 21.41 -19.88 9.59
N MET A 25 20.48 -20.77 9.91
CA MET A 25 20.53 -21.58 11.13
C MET A 25 21.49 -22.78 11.10
N ASN A 26 22.21 -23.08 10.01
CA ASN A 26 23.20 -24.17 10.08
C ASN A 26 24.39 -24.01 9.11
N LYS A 27 25.57 -23.85 9.72
CA LYS A 27 26.96 -23.86 9.19
C LYS A 27 27.55 -22.53 8.74
N GLY A 28 27.85 -21.70 9.73
CA GLY A 28 29.16 -21.05 9.86
C GLY A 28 29.75 -21.47 11.21
N ASN A 29 31.08 -21.63 11.32
CA ASN A 29 31.76 -21.97 12.56
C ASN A 29 31.17 -21.21 13.76
N LEU A 30 30.69 -21.95 14.76
CA LEU A 30 30.33 -21.40 16.06
C LEU A 30 31.57 -20.70 16.65
N MET A 31 31.65 -19.39 16.51
CA MET A 31 31.94 -18.59 17.69
C MET A 31 30.65 -18.63 18.53
N ASP A 32 30.77 -19.01 19.80
CA ASP A 32 29.69 -18.87 20.77
C ASP A 32 29.22 -17.40 20.84
N ASN A 33 28.27 -17.01 19.99
CA ASN A 33 27.71 -15.66 19.98
C ASN A 33 26.55 -15.53 20.98
N ASN A 34 26.81 -15.87 22.24
CA ASN A 34 25.85 -15.59 23.33
C ASN A 34 25.61 -14.08 23.53
N ASN A 35 26.35 -13.21 22.86
CA ASN A 35 26.32 -11.76 23.02
C ASN A 35 25.56 -10.98 21.95
N THR A 36 24.90 -11.61 20.96
CA THR A 36 24.12 -10.89 19.92
C THR A 36 22.66 -11.33 19.81
N TYR A 37 21.78 -10.44 19.36
CA TYR A 37 20.39 -10.74 18.96
C TYR A 37 20.08 -10.18 17.57
N ILE A 38 19.03 -10.67 16.90
CA ILE A 38 18.66 -10.25 15.54
C ILE A 38 17.41 -9.37 15.59
N VAL A 39 17.43 -8.27 14.83
CA VAL A 39 16.27 -7.43 14.54
C VAL A 39 16.00 -7.44 13.04
N ILE A 40 14.74 -7.60 12.65
CA ILE A 40 14.34 -7.53 11.24
C ILE A 40 14.08 -6.06 10.89
N ALA A 41 14.90 -5.49 10.03
CA ALA A 41 14.75 -4.13 9.53
C ALA A 41 13.49 -3.99 8.63
N PRO A 42 13.02 -2.77 8.35
CA PRO A 42 11.80 -2.55 7.54
C PRO A 42 11.83 -3.17 6.15
N ASN A 43 13.00 -3.31 5.53
CA ASN A 43 13.18 -3.96 4.23
C ASN A 43 13.31 -5.50 4.32
N GLY A 44 13.15 -6.09 5.51
CA GLY A 44 13.25 -7.54 5.75
C GLY A 44 14.66 -8.06 6.04
N MET A 45 15.69 -7.20 6.07
CA MET A 45 17.05 -7.63 6.41
C MET A 45 17.18 -8.01 7.89
N GLU A 46 17.82 -9.14 8.16
CA GLU A 46 18.22 -9.53 9.51
C GLU A 46 19.49 -8.78 9.94
N ILE A 47 19.36 -7.90 10.92
CA ILE A 47 20.44 -7.06 11.43
C ILE A 47 20.87 -7.59 12.80
N PRO A 48 22.15 -7.97 12.99
CA PRO A 48 22.67 -8.39 14.28
C PRO A 48 22.98 -7.18 15.19
N PHE A 49 22.62 -7.29 16.46
CA PHE A 49 22.85 -6.31 17.52
C PHE A 49 23.64 -6.92 18.66
N ASP A 50 24.55 -6.16 19.25
CA ASP A 50 25.24 -6.54 20.48
C ASP A 50 24.30 -6.35 21.69
N LYS A 51 24.17 -7.38 22.53
CA LYS A 51 23.23 -7.42 23.67
C LYS A 51 23.58 -6.43 24.79
N ASN A 52 24.85 -6.02 24.91
CA ASN A 52 25.29 -5.16 26.01
C ASN A 52 25.15 -3.68 25.65
N THR A 53 25.40 -3.35 24.38
CA THR A 53 25.44 -1.98 23.89
C THR A 53 24.19 -1.59 23.08
N ASN A 54 23.41 -2.57 22.61
CA ASN A 54 22.32 -2.39 21.64
C ASN A 54 22.76 -1.66 20.36
N LEU A 55 24.03 -1.79 19.97
CA LEU A 55 24.55 -1.29 18.71
C LEU A 55 24.55 -2.38 17.64
N ILE A 56 24.43 -1.95 16.37
CA ILE A 56 24.50 -2.85 15.22
C ILE A 56 25.91 -3.44 15.12
N VAL A 57 25.99 -4.75 14.96
CA VAL A 57 27.23 -5.47 14.68
C VAL A 57 27.45 -5.48 13.17
N ALA A 58 28.35 -4.61 12.70
CA ALA A 58 28.65 -4.47 11.28
C ALA A 58 30.16 -4.56 11.01
N GLU A 59 30.51 -4.88 9.77
CA GLU A 59 31.89 -4.75 9.30
C GLU A 59 32.34 -3.29 9.36
N LYS A 60 33.58 -3.06 9.79
CA LYS A 60 34.13 -1.71 9.91
C LYS A 60 34.25 -1.05 8.54
N ASN A 61 33.54 0.04 8.33
CA ASN A 61 33.63 0.86 7.13
C ASN A 61 34.13 2.28 7.50
N PRO A 62 35.35 2.68 7.11
CA PRO A 62 35.90 4.00 7.43
C PRO A 62 35.03 5.19 6.99
N ASN A 63 34.20 5.00 5.96
CA ASN A 63 33.32 6.04 5.41
C ASN A 63 31.94 6.09 6.08
N MET A 64 31.64 5.16 6.99
CA MET A 64 30.38 5.06 7.71
C MET A 64 30.66 4.93 9.22
N GLN A 65 30.87 6.07 9.87
CA GLN A 65 31.19 6.19 11.29
C GLN A 65 30.30 7.22 12.01
N LEU A 66 29.40 7.91 11.29
CA LEU A 66 28.56 8.96 11.84
C LEU A 66 27.39 8.36 12.65
N ALA A 67 27.25 8.79 13.91
CA ALA A 67 26.11 8.49 14.78
C ALA A 67 25.65 7.00 14.80
N PRO A 68 26.53 6.06 15.22
CA PRO A 68 26.21 4.62 15.28
C PRO A 68 25.04 4.30 16.23
N ASP A 69 24.88 5.09 17.29
CA ASP A 69 23.77 5.02 18.24
C ASP A 69 22.43 5.37 17.56
N LEU A 70 22.39 6.43 16.74
CA LEU A 70 21.20 6.79 15.98
C LEU A 70 20.87 5.75 14.90
N ALA A 71 21.88 5.15 14.26
CA ALA A 71 21.66 4.11 13.25
C ALA A 71 21.03 2.86 13.89
N ALA A 72 21.52 2.45 15.05
CA ALA A 72 20.95 1.37 15.83
C ALA A 72 19.52 1.70 16.30
N LYS A 73 19.31 2.91 16.83
CA LYS A 73 18.00 3.37 17.29
C LYS A 73 16.97 3.40 16.15
N LEU A 74 17.34 3.89 14.96
CA LEU A 74 16.44 3.92 13.81
C LEU A 74 15.87 2.53 13.50
N VAL A 75 16.72 1.50 13.44
CA VAL A 75 16.27 0.12 13.16
C VAL A 75 15.33 -0.41 14.26
N LEU A 76 15.65 -0.14 15.53
CA LEU A 76 14.84 -0.56 16.67
C LEU A 76 13.48 0.14 16.71
N ASP A 77 13.47 1.46 16.54
CA ASP A 77 12.26 2.28 16.55
C ASP A 77 11.37 1.94 15.35
N SER A 78 11.93 1.81 14.15
CA SER A 78 11.21 1.35 12.96
C SER A 78 10.59 -0.03 13.15
N ARG A 79 11.33 -0.98 13.73
CA ARG A 79 10.79 -2.32 14.05
C ARG A 79 9.64 -2.22 15.04
N SER A 80 9.81 -1.44 16.11
CA SER A 80 8.76 -1.22 17.12
C SER A 80 7.49 -0.64 16.50
N ILE A 81 7.61 0.29 15.55
CA ILE A 81 6.47 0.86 14.81
C ILE A 81 5.77 -0.24 14.00
N LEU A 82 6.50 -1.04 13.23
CA LEU A 82 5.91 -2.14 12.44
C LEU A 82 5.22 -3.18 13.34
N ASP A 83 5.80 -3.51 14.50
CA ASP A 83 5.22 -4.42 15.50
C ASP A 83 3.96 -3.85 16.17
N SER A 84 3.76 -2.53 16.12
CA SER A 84 2.56 -1.87 16.64
C SER A 84 1.38 -1.88 15.67
N SER A 85 1.56 -2.40 14.44
CA SER A 85 0.53 -2.42 13.40
C SER A 85 -0.82 -2.95 13.90
N PRO A 86 -1.95 -2.31 13.55
CA PRO A 86 -3.29 -2.86 13.79
C PRO A 86 -3.49 -4.23 13.11
N TYR A 87 -2.67 -4.56 12.12
CA TYR A 87 -2.73 -5.82 11.38
C TYR A 87 -1.72 -6.86 11.88
N LYS A 88 -1.01 -6.63 12.99
CA LYS A 88 -0.02 -7.59 13.54
C LYS A 88 -0.59 -8.99 13.80
N ASN A 89 -1.90 -9.08 14.07
CA ASN A 89 -2.62 -10.32 14.33
C ASN A 89 -3.30 -10.90 13.08
N TYR A 90 -3.05 -10.33 11.90
CA TYR A 90 -3.57 -10.82 10.64
C TYR A 90 -3.21 -12.29 10.44
N LYS A 91 -4.21 -13.09 10.05
CA LYS A 91 -4.04 -14.52 9.80
C LYS A 91 -4.44 -14.83 8.36
N PRO A 92 -3.49 -15.25 7.51
CA PRO A 92 -3.77 -15.59 6.13
C PRO A 92 -4.68 -16.82 6.04
N LEU A 93 -5.51 -16.87 4.99
CA LEU A 93 -6.32 -18.03 4.66
C LEU A 93 -5.95 -18.53 3.27
N TYR A 94 -5.05 -19.51 3.19
CA TYR A 94 -4.52 -19.94 1.91
C TYR A 94 -5.50 -20.77 1.07
N TYR A 95 -5.44 -20.61 -0.25
CA TYR A 95 -6.01 -21.56 -1.20
C TYR A 95 -5.38 -22.94 -1.05
N ASN A 96 -6.20 -23.99 -1.17
CA ASN A 96 -5.72 -25.37 -1.21
C ASN A 96 -5.59 -25.85 -2.66
N PRO A 97 -4.36 -25.98 -3.21
CA PRO A 97 -4.14 -26.51 -4.55
C PRO A 97 -4.26 -28.04 -4.61
N LYS A 98 -4.29 -28.74 -3.47
CA LYS A 98 -4.34 -30.20 -3.42
C LYS A 98 -5.79 -30.70 -3.42
N PRO A 99 -6.09 -31.80 -4.14
CA PRO A 99 -7.42 -32.39 -4.12
C PRO A 99 -7.88 -32.76 -2.70
N ASN A 100 -9.11 -32.39 -2.36
CA ASN A 100 -9.79 -32.87 -1.15
C ASN A 100 -10.27 -34.32 -1.33
N SER A 101 -11.00 -34.87 -0.35
CA SER A 101 -11.53 -36.24 -0.40
C SER A 101 -12.49 -36.53 -1.57
N LEU A 102 -13.03 -35.49 -2.21
CA LEU A 102 -13.89 -35.57 -3.40
C LEU A 102 -13.11 -35.29 -4.69
N GLY A 103 -11.78 -35.17 -4.63
CA GLY A 103 -10.93 -34.86 -5.78
C GLY A 103 -10.96 -33.38 -6.21
N GLN A 104 -11.60 -32.49 -5.43
CA GLN A 104 -11.75 -31.08 -5.78
C GLN A 104 -10.63 -30.21 -5.19
N THR A 105 -10.20 -29.20 -5.93
CA THR A 105 -9.26 -28.17 -5.46
C THR A 105 -9.98 -26.83 -5.34
N ASP A 106 -9.34 -25.85 -4.71
CA ASP A 106 -9.91 -24.50 -4.64
C ASP A 106 -9.80 -23.71 -5.97
N TYR A 107 -9.35 -24.34 -7.05
CA TYR A 107 -9.03 -23.67 -8.33
C TYR A 107 -10.21 -22.87 -8.88
N LEU A 108 -11.44 -23.40 -8.79
CA LEU A 108 -12.63 -22.70 -9.28
C LEU A 108 -12.91 -21.39 -8.53
N SER A 109 -12.54 -21.32 -7.24
CA SER A 109 -12.67 -20.10 -6.43
C SER A 109 -11.49 -19.14 -6.62
N PHE A 110 -10.33 -19.63 -7.06
CA PHE A 110 -9.19 -18.81 -7.45
C PHE A 110 -9.35 -18.22 -8.86
N LYS A 111 -9.94 -18.96 -9.80
CA LYS A 111 -10.05 -18.61 -11.22
C LYS A 111 -10.55 -17.18 -11.47
N PRO A 112 -11.57 -16.64 -10.79
CA PRO A 112 -12.00 -15.25 -11.01
C PRO A 112 -10.91 -14.21 -10.74
N TRP A 113 -10.07 -14.44 -9.72
CA TRP A 113 -8.94 -13.56 -9.41
C TRP A 113 -7.85 -13.70 -10.48
N LEU A 114 -7.56 -14.93 -10.93
CA LEU A 114 -6.64 -15.13 -12.05
C LEU A 114 -7.13 -14.43 -13.33
N ASP A 115 -8.39 -14.62 -13.70
CA ASP A 115 -8.96 -14.04 -14.93
C ASP A 115 -8.92 -12.51 -14.93
N ILE A 116 -9.15 -11.86 -13.77
CA ILE A 116 -9.13 -10.40 -13.68
C ILE A 116 -7.72 -9.82 -13.65
N SER A 117 -6.72 -10.59 -13.20
CA SER A 117 -5.31 -10.15 -13.15
C SER A 117 -4.69 -9.90 -14.54
N TYR A 118 -5.30 -10.40 -15.62
CA TYR A 118 -4.91 -10.08 -16.99
C TYR A 118 -5.33 -8.68 -17.45
N LYS A 119 -6.01 -7.90 -16.60
CA LYS A 119 -6.50 -6.56 -16.93
C LYS A 119 -5.83 -5.52 -16.03
N PRO A 120 -5.60 -4.28 -16.53
CA PRO A 120 -5.09 -3.19 -15.69
C PRO A 120 -6.11 -2.71 -14.65
N SER A 121 -7.41 -2.90 -14.92
CA SER A 121 -8.50 -2.34 -14.11
C SER A 121 -9.81 -3.08 -14.30
N SER A 122 -10.74 -2.88 -13.36
CA SER A 122 -12.12 -3.36 -13.48
C SER A 122 -13.07 -2.71 -12.47
N THR A 123 -14.35 -2.62 -12.83
CA THR A 123 -15.46 -2.27 -11.93
C THR A 123 -15.88 -3.42 -11.00
N LYS A 124 -15.30 -4.62 -11.17
CA LYS A 124 -15.57 -5.79 -10.30
C LYS A 124 -14.66 -5.88 -9.08
N LEU A 125 -13.59 -5.07 -9.04
CA LEU A 125 -12.67 -5.02 -7.92
C LEU A 125 -13.32 -4.23 -6.79
N SER A 126 -13.12 -4.67 -5.55
CA SER A 126 -13.58 -3.99 -4.33
C SER A 126 -15.06 -3.59 -4.36
N PRO A 127 -15.97 -4.50 -4.76
CA PRO A 127 -17.34 -4.12 -5.09
C PRO A 127 -18.11 -3.67 -3.84
N TRP A 128 -19.11 -2.82 -4.07
CA TRP A 128 -20.12 -2.48 -3.10
C TRP A 128 -21.18 -3.58 -3.02
N THR A 129 -21.56 -4.00 -1.81
CA THR A 129 -22.71 -4.91 -1.65
C THR A 129 -24.03 -4.15 -1.69
N LYS A 130 -25.16 -4.86 -1.86
CA LYS A 130 -26.48 -4.21 -1.82
C LYS A 130 -26.76 -3.65 -0.43
N SER A 131 -26.39 -4.39 0.60
CA SER A 131 -26.50 -4.00 2.01
C SER A 131 -25.68 -2.74 2.29
N GLU A 132 -24.44 -2.70 1.79
CA GLU A 132 -23.52 -1.57 1.93
C GLU A 132 -24.10 -0.30 1.30
N LYS A 133 -24.52 -0.38 0.03
CA LYS A 133 -25.14 0.75 -0.69
C LYS A 133 -26.37 1.25 0.04
N ALA A 134 -27.25 0.34 0.46
CA ALA A 134 -28.49 0.73 1.12
C ALA A 134 -28.25 1.46 2.44
N TYR A 135 -27.25 1.01 3.21
CA TYR A 135 -26.83 1.74 4.41
C TYR A 135 -26.25 3.11 4.07
N TYR A 136 -25.34 3.20 3.10
CA TYR A 136 -24.76 4.48 2.68
C TYR A 136 -25.85 5.46 2.21
N GLU A 137 -26.82 5.00 1.42
CA GLU A 137 -27.94 5.84 0.95
C GLU A 137 -28.92 6.27 2.05
N SER A 138 -28.93 5.54 3.16
CA SER A 138 -29.72 5.91 4.34
C SER A 138 -29.15 7.14 5.05
N LEU A 139 -27.84 7.41 4.92
CA LEU A 139 -27.18 8.56 5.53
C LEU A 139 -27.69 9.85 4.88
N LYS A 140 -28.27 10.74 5.71
CA LYS A 140 -28.87 12.02 5.28
C LYS A 140 -28.01 13.24 5.59
N ASP A 141 -26.92 13.03 6.29
CA ASP A 141 -25.98 14.08 6.64
C ASP A 141 -24.71 13.97 5.78
N LYS A 142 -24.23 15.11 5.26
CA LYS A 142 -23.04 15.17 4.40
C LYS A 142 -21.80 14.68 5.14
N ARG A 143 -21.64 15.03 6.42
CA ARG A 143 -20.49 14.62 7.22
C ARG A 143 -20.53 13.11 7.49
N ASP A 144 -21.68 12.53 7.75
CA ASP A 144 -21.79 11.07 7.92
C ASP A 144 -21.39 10.30 6.64
N ARG A 145 -21.79 10.81 5.46
CA ARG A 145 -21.34 10.27 4.16
C ARG A 145 -19.83 10.45 3.95
N TYR A 146 -19.27 11.60 4.35
CA TYR A 146 -17.83 11.86 4.32
C TYR A 146 -17.06 10.84 5.16
N ILE A 147 -17.47 10.68 6.42
CA ILE A 147 -16.86 9.72 7.36
C ILE A 147 -16.92 8.32 6.79
N TYR A 148 -18.05 7.95 6.18
CA TYR A 148 -18.21 6.66 5.55
C TYR A 148 -17.16 6.42 4.45
N LEU A 149 -17.00 7.37 3.52
CA LEU A 149 -16.04 7.24 2.41
C LEU A 149 -14.59 7.23 2.90
N VAL A 150 -14.24 8.06 3.89
CA VAL A 150 -12.93 8.02 4.55
C VAL A 150 -12.67 6.64 5.16
N LYS A 151 -13.59 6.13 5.98
CA LYS A 151 -13.48 4.81 6.60
C LYS A 151 -13.40 3.68 5.56
N ARG A 152 -14.20 3.76 4.50
CA ARG A 152 -14.21 2.77 3.41
C ARG A 152 -12.89 2.76 2.64
N SER A 153 -12.28 3.93 2.39
CA SER A 153 -10.99 4.05 1.68
C SER A 153 -9.84 3.38 2.41
N ASN A 154 -9.97 3.23 3.73
CA ASN A 154 -8.96 2.74 4.65
C ASN A 154 -7.66 3.56 4.70
N LEU A 155 -7.71 4.82 4.24
CA LEU A 155 -6.67 5.79 4.54
C LEU A 155 -6.74 6.18 6.01
N LYS A 156 -5.58 6.19 6.66
CA LYS A 156 -5.39 6.57 8.06
C LYS A 156 -4.32 7.65 8.12
N CYS A 157 -4.54 8.68 8.90
CA CYS A 157 -3.51 9.68 9.22
C CYS A 157 -2.35 8.99 9.92
N THR A 158 -1.12 9.22 9.45
CA THR A 158 0.12 8.64 10.01
C THR A 158 0.82 9.60 10.97
N MET A 159 0.50 10.90 10.89
CA MET A 159 1.20 11.94 11.61
C MET A 159 0.70 12.06 13.06
N ILE A 160 -0.61 11.99 13.25
CA ILE A 160 -1.28 12.11 14.55
C ILE A 160 -2.50 11.17 14.63
N ASP A 161 -2.88 10.80 15.85
CA ASP A 161 -4.10 10.04 16.07
C ASP A 161 -5.33 10.96 15.98
N ILE A 162 -6.25 10.66 15.05
CA ILE A 162 -7.49 11.42 14.86
C ILE A 162 -8.65 10.63 15.50
N PRO A 163 -9.31 11.15 16.55
CA PRO A 163 -10.52 10.56 17.08
C PRO A 163 -11.63 10.49 16.03
N GLU A 164 -12.44 9.43 16.02
CA GLU A 164 -13.52 9.28 15.03
C GLU A 164 -14.50 10.47 15.04
N ASP A 165 -14.76 11.03 16.22
CA ASP A 165 -15.65 12.18 16.35
C ASP A 165 -15.04 13.48 15.80
N ALA A 166 -13.72 13.55 15.62
CA ALA A 166 -13.04 14.70 15.03
C ALA A 166 -13.09 14.69 13.49
N ILE A 167 -13.35 13.55 12.85
CA ILE A 167 -13.40 13.42 11.39
C ILE A 167 -14.44 14.39 10.82
N ALA A 168 -14.03 15.16 9.80
CA ALA A 168 -14.86 16.12 9.06
C ALA A 168 -15.73 17.04 9.96
N ARG A 169 -15.22 17.49 11.11
CA ARG A 169 -15.91 18.42 12.02
C ARG A 169 -15.87 19.88 11.53
N VAL A 170 -16.01 20.09 10.23
CA VAL A 170 -16.00 21.44 9.62
C VAL A 170 -17.37 21.80 9.04
N ASP A 171 -17.68 23.10 8.98
CA ASP A 171 -18.84 23.61 8.27
C ASP A 171 -18.58 23.69 6.75
N SER A 172 -19.56 24.17 5.98
CA SER A 172 -19.44 24.30 4.53
C SER A 172 -18.38 25.31 4.06
N LYS A 173 -17.81 26.11 4.97
CA LYS A 173 -16.69 27.02 4.71
C LYS A 173 -15.36 26.47 5.23
N GLY A 174 -15.32 25.22 5.68
CA GLY A 174 -14.12 24.60 6.25
C GLY A 174 -13.83 25.01 7.70
N LYS A 175 -14.73 25.71 8.39
CA LYS A 175 -14.50 26.15 9.77
C LYS A 175 -14.86 25.06 10.76
N LEU A 176 -13.97 24.80 11.72
CA LEU A 176 -14.20 23.86 12.81
C LEU A 176 -15.49 24.15 13.59
N THR A 177 -16.32 23.13 13.76
CA THR A 177 -17.63 23.18 14.41
C THR A 177 -17.60 22.74 15.87
N LYS A 178 -16.54 22.04 16.30
CA LYS A 178 -16.38 21.54 17.68
C LYS A 178 -14.99 21.93 18.21
N LEU A 179 -14.95 22.97 19.04
CA LEU A 179 -13.71 23.60 19.50
C LEU A 179 -12.80 22.70 20.36
N GLU A 180 -13.33 21.62 20.94
CA GLU A 180 -12.50 20.66 21.68
C GLU A 180 -11.45 19.94 20.79
N TYR A 181 -11.62 19.97 19.46
CA TYR A 181 -10.65 19.42 18.50
C TYR A 181 -9.74 20.48 17.89
N ALA A 182 -9.76 21.72 18.38
CA ALA A 182 -8.99 22.83 17.79
C ALA A 182 -7.48 22.52 17.69
N GLU A 183 -6.89 21.89 18.71
CA GLU A 183 -5.46 21.56 18.72
C GLU A 183 -5.07 20.62 17.57
N ILE A 184 -5.86 19.58 17.33
CA ILE A 184 -5.64 18.60 16.25
C ILE A 184 -5.74 19.29 14.87
N TYR A 185 -6.78 20.10 14.68
CA TYR A 185 -6.99 20.84 13.43
C TYR A 185 -5.88 21.85 13.17
N ASP A 186 -5.50 22.64 14.19
CA ASP A 186 -4.46 23.64 14.05
C ASP A 186 -3.09 23.00 13.83
N GLU A 187 -2.80 21.84 14.43
CA GLU A 187 -1.56 21.10 14.19
C GLU A 187 -1.46 20.62 12.74
N VAL A 188 -2.52 20.04 12.20
CA VAL A 188 -2.55 19.59 10.81
C VAL A 188 -2.44 20.79 9.85
N ASP A 189 -3.22 21.85 10.08
CA ASP A 189 -3.23 23.03 9.21
C ASP A 189 -1.86 23.72 9.14
N ARG A 190 -1.16 23.83 10.27
CA ARG A 190 0.21 24.38 10.32
C ARG A 190 1.23 23.55 9.55
N ASN A 191 1.00 22.24 9.41
CA ASN A 191 2.00 21.32 8.87
C ASN A 191 1.68 20.78 7.47
N LYS A 192 0.45 20.88 6.97
CA LYS A 192 0.06 20.37 5.63
C LYS A 192 0.84 20.99 4.46
N ASN A 193 1.42 22.18 4.67
CA ASN A 193 2.30 22.86 3.72
C ASN A 193 3.77 22.88 4.18
N THR A 194 4.19 21.89 4.96
CA THR A 194 5.57 21.78 5.45
C THR A 194 6.58 21.71 4.29
N LEU A 195 7.77 22.28 4.49
CA LEU A 195 8.86 22.22 3.50
C LEU A 195 9.88 21.11 3.82
N LYS A 196 9.48 20.12 4.61
CA LYS A 196 10.37 19.04 5.07
C LYS A 196 10.71 18.06 3.95
N SER A 197 9.69 17.46 3.33
CA SER A 197 9.78 16.69 2.09
C SER A 197 8.38 16.46 1.51
N GLU A 198 8.31 16.01 0.25
CA GLU A 198 7.05 15.63 -0.40
C GLU A 198 6.29 14.52 0.33
N LEU A 199 7.00 13.58 0.97
CA LEU A 199 6.40 12.52 1.79
C LEU A 199 5.67 13.10 3.01
N PHE A 200 6.28 14.10 3.68
CA PHE A 200 5.63 14.77 4.81
C PHE A 200 4.44 15.62 4.34
N ILE A 201 4.54 16.28 3.18
CA ILE A 201 3.42 17.04 2.60
C ILE A 201 2.23 16.10 2.33
N GLY A 202 2.48 14.95 1.67
CA GLY A 202 1.46 13.95 1.38
C GLY A 202 0.78 13.43 2.64
N GLU A 203 1.55 12.99 3.62
CA GLU A 203 1.00 12.41 4.85
C GLU A 203 0.24 13.42 5.72
N TRP A 204 0.69 14.68 5.81
CA TRP A 204 -0.12 15.73 6.43
C TRP A 204 -1.36 16.08 5.60
N GLY A 205 -1.27 16.01 4.28
CA GLY A 205 -2.40 16.16 3.36
C GLY A 205 -3.47 15.09 3.59
N ILE A 206 -3.08 13.84 3.80
CA ILE A 206 -3.99 12.75 4.21
C ILE A 206 -4.66 13.07 5.55
N CYS A 207 -3.91 13.56 6.54
CA CYS A 207 -4.48 13.98 7.83
C CYS A 207 -5.50 15.12 7.66
N ALA A 208 -5.18 16.13 6.85
CA ALA A 208 -6.09 17.24 6.54
C ALA A 208 -7.36 16.74 5.84
N GLY A 209 -7.19 15.82 4.87
CA GLY A 209 -8.26 15.08 4.22
C GLY A 209 -9.20 14.38 5.19
N VAL A 210 -8.67 13.63 6.14
CA VAL A 210 -9.50 12.98 7.17
C VAL A 210 -10.29 14.02 7.99
N LEU A 211 -9.70 15.19 8.24
CA LEU A 211 -10.35 16.28 9.00
C LEU A 211 -11.34 17.13 8.19
N GLY A 212 -11.50 16.87 6.89
CA GLY A 212 -12.51 17.53 6.05
C GLY A 212 -11.96 18.45 4.95
N ASP A 213 -10.63 18.57 4.84
CA ASP A 213 -9.95 19.31 3.76
C ASP A 213 -9.62 18.33 2.62
N SER A 214 -10.63 17.99 1.82
CA SER A 214 -10.52 16.97 0.77
C SER A 214 -9.57 17.36 -0.36
N GLU A 215 -9.37 18.67 -0.61
CA GLU A 215 -8.37 19.17 -1.57
C GLU A 215 -6.95 18.71 -1.19
N SER A 216 -6.63 18.73 0.11
CA SER A 216 -5.31 18.37 0.61
C SER A 216 -4.94 16.89 0.44
N LEU A 217 -5.91 15.99 0.18
CA LEU A 217 -5.64 14.58 -0.15
C LEU A 217 -4.82 14.40 -1.43
N GLY A 218 -4.89 15.38 -2.35
CA GLY A 218 -4.16 15.34 -3.62
C GLY A 218 -2.78 16.00 -3.58
N ASN A 219 -2.34 16.50 -2.41
CA ASN A 219 -1.09 17.24 -2.28
C ASN A 219 0.10 16.30 -1.99
N GLY A 220 1.29 16.68 -2.45
CA GLY A 220 2.55 15.99 -2.14
C GLY A 220 2.81 14.73 -3.00
N ASN A 221 3.84 13.98 -2.61
CA ASN A 221 4.22 12.71 -3.24
C ASN A 221 4.59 11.69 -2.16
N GLU A 222 3.91 10.54 -2.13
CA GLU A 222 4.15 9.49 -1.13
C GLU A 222 5.37 8.60 -1.45
N GLY A 223 6.33 9.13 -2.22
CA GLY A 223 7.60 8.49 -2.53
C GLY A 223 7.41 7.20 -3.32
N GLY A 224 7.38 6.08 -2.63
CA GLY A 224 7.23 4.73 -3.17
C GLY A 224 5.91 4.05 -2.82
N PHE A 225 5.08 4.63 -1.96
CA PHE A 225 3.80 4.06 -1.52
C PHE A 225 2.69 4.38 -2.53
N LYS A 226 2.82 3.81 -3.74
CA LYS A 226 2.01 4.15 -4.91
C LYS A 226 0.54 3.83 -4.74
N ALA A 227 0.20 2.74 -4.07
CA ALA A 227 -1.20 2.40 -3.82
C ALA A 227 -1.86 3.40 -2.87
N ARG A 228 -1.10 3.93 -1.91
CA ARG A 228 -1.57 4.94 -0.95
C ARG A 228 -1.80 6.29 -1.63
N GLU A 229 -0.81 6.73 -2.42
CA GLU A 229 -0.88 7.96 -3.24
C GLU A 229 -2.12 7.93 -4.14
N PHE A 230 -2.31 6.85 -4.90
CA PHE A 230 -3.46 6.73 -5.80
C PHE A 230 -4.79 6.68 -5.04
N GLN A 231 -4.85 5.98 -3.90
CA GLN A 231 -6.06 5.91 -3.08
C GLN A 231 -6.46 7.30 -2.52
N ALA A 232 -5.49 8.15 -2.17
CA ALA A 232 -5.75 9.50 -1.65
C ALA A 232 -6.41 10.39 -2.72
N VAL A 233 -5.85 10.42 -3.93
CA VAL A 233 -6.46 11.15 -5.05
C VAL A 233 -7.84 10.59 -5.41
N PHE A 234 -7.99 9.26 -5.37
CA PHE A 234 -9.29 8.62 -5.64
C PHE A 234 -10.36 9.00 -4.60
N LEU A 235 -9.99 9.00 -3.32
CA LEU A 235 -10.87 9.42 -2.24
C LEU A 235 -11.24 10.90 -2.39
N ALA A 236 -10.29 11.78 -2.71
CA ALA A 236 -10.57 13.20 -2.94
C ALA A 236 -11.67 13.40 -3.99
N ALA A 237 -11.57 12.68 -5.11
CA ALA A 237 -12.60 12.69 -6.15
C ALA A 237 -13.94 12.14 -5.63
N GLN A 238 -13.96 11.03 -4.87
CA GLN A 238 -15.19 10.51 -4.27
C GLN A 238 -15.85 11.51 -3.30
N LEU A 239 -15.05 12.32 -2.60
CA LEU A 239 -15.53 13.34 -1.66
C LEU A 239 -16.03 14.62 -2.34
N GLY A 240 -15.89 14.73 -3.66
CA GLY A 240 -16.41 15.85 -4.45
C GLY A 240 -15.38 16.81 -5.00
N GLU A 241 -14.08 16.57 -4.79
CA GLU A 241 -13.03 17.41 -5.36
C GLU A 241 -12.92 17.17 -6.85
N VAL A 242 -13.54 18.06 -7.63
CA VAL A 242 -13.64 17.91 -9.09
C VAL A 242 -12.24 17.90 -9.72
N GLU A 243 -11.30 18.71 -9.23
CA GLU A 243 -9.93 18.74 -9.77
C GLU A 243 -9.17 17.43 -9.54
N ALA A 244 -9.52 16.66 -8.50
CA ALA A 244 -8.94 15.33 -8.30
C ALA A 244 -9.28 14.37 -9.45
N LEU A 245 -10.41 14.54 -10.16
CA LEU A 245 -10.68 13.78 -11.39
C LEU A 245 -9.68 14.11 -12.50
N HIS A 246 -9.28 15.38 -12.62
CA HIS A 246 -8.28 15.77 -13.62
C HIS A 246 -6.92 15.17 -13.29
N VAL A 247 -6.51 15.21 -12.01
CA VAL A 247 -5.30 14.53 -11.52
C VAL A 247 -5.35 13.02 -11.77
N LEU A 248 -6.48 12.36 -11.46
CA LEU A 248 -6.68 10.93 -11.76
C LEU A 248 -6.59 10.63 -13.25
N ALA A 249 -7.06 11.51 -14.14
CA ALA A 249 -6.88 11.32 -15.56
C ALA A 249 -5.38 11.33 -15.90
N ASP A 250 -4.65 12.36 -15.44
CA ASP A 250 -3.22 12.52 -15.66
C ASP A 250 -2.37 11.34 -15.15
N CYS A 251 -2.85 10.63 -14.12
CA CYS A 251 -2.26 9.37 -13.67
C CYS A 251 -2.06 8.36 -14.80
N PHE A 252 -2.95 8.31 -15.80
CA PHE A 252 -2.88 7.32 -16.88
C PHE A 252 -2.14 7.81 -18.13
N LYS A 253 -1.62 9.04 -18.13
CA LYS A 253 -0.93 9.61 -19.30
C LYS A 253 0.43 10.21 -18.97
N TYR A 254 0.55 10.90 -17.85
CA TYR A 254 1.72 11.69 -17.49
C TYR A 254 2.47 11.12 -16.29
N TYR A 255 1.74 10.67 -15.24
CA TYR A 255 2.36 10.18 -14.01
C TYR A 255 2.64 8.67 -14.05
N THR A 256 1.69 7.86 -14.50
CA THR A 256 1.80 6.41 -14.74
C THR A 256 2.50 5.66 -13.60
N TYR A 257 3.74 5.20 -13.83
CA TYR A 257 4.57 4.50 -12.86
C TYR A 257 4.87 5.35 -11.61
N THR A 258 4.86 6.67 -11.71
CA THR A 258 5.03 7.54 -10.54
C THR A 258 3.84 7.47 -9.58
N VAL A 259 2.72 6.86 -9.97
CA VAL A 259 1.59 6.49 -9.10
C VAL A 259 1.24 5.00 -9.24
N GLY A 260 2.19 4.21 -9.76
CA GLY A 260 2.10 2.75 -9.88
C GLY A 260 1.07 2.22 -10.88
N VAL A 261 0.43 3.04 -11.72
CA VAL A 261 -0.50 2.59 -12.79
C VAL A 261 0.22 2.46 -14.15
N ASN A 262 -0.37 1.75 -15.11
CA ASN A 262 0.16 1.70 -16.47
C ASN A 262 -0.40 2.84 -17.33
N LYS A 263 0.30 3.18 -18.41
CA LYS A 263 -0.17 4.16 -19.39
C LYS A 263 -1.44 3.65 -20.08
N ASN A 264 -2.51 4.42 -20.00
CA ASN A 264 -3.82 4.03 -20.54
C ASN A 264 -4.63 5.24 -21.03
N LEU A 265 -4.55 5.52 -22.34
CA LEU A 265 -5.18 6.70 -22.94
C LEU A 265 -6.73 6.63 -22.97
N ASP A 266 -7.29 5.43 -23.00
CA ASP A 266 -8.74 5.22 -22.92
C ASP A 266 -9.27 5.61 -21.54
N THR A 267 -8.57 5.17 -20.49
CA THR A 267 -8.87 5.56 -19.11
C THR A 267 -8.70 7.07 -18.92
N TYR A 268 -7.58 7.65 -19.39
CA TYR A 268 -7.37 9.11 -19.37
C TYR A 268 -8.56 9.85 -19.99
N THR A 269 -8.98 9.44 -21.19
CA THR A 269 -10.07 10.09 -21.92
C THR A 269 -11.42 9.91 -21.21
N LYS A 270 -11.67 8.74 -20.63
CA LYS A 270 -12.88 8.42 -19.87
C LYS A 270 -13.00 9.32 -18.63
N ILE A 271 -11.93 9.44 -17.84
CA ILE A 271 -11.92 10.27 -16.63
C ILE A 271 -11.97 11.76 -17.00
N LEU A 272 -11.26 12.20 -18.05
CA LEU A 272 -11.31 13.60 -18.51
C LEU A 272 -12.71 14.02 -18.98
N LYS A 273 -13.50 13.10 -19.55
CA LYS A 273 -14.92 13.36 -19.86
C LYS A 273 -15.75 13.52 -18.58
N LEU A 274 -15.49 12.67 -17.57
CA LEU A 274 -16.14 12.75 -16.27
C LEU A 274 -15.83 14.09 -15.57
N TYR A 275 -14.57 14.52 -15.58
CA TYR A 275 -14.13 15.82 -15.05
C TYR A 275 -14.93 17.01 -15.62
N LYS A 276 -15.25 16.98 -16.92
CA LYS A 276 -16.03 18.06 -17.58
C LYS A 276 -17.50 18.07 -17.17
N THR A 277 -18.04 16.94 -16.71
CA THR A 277 -19.45 16.82 -16.30
C THR A 277 -19.53 15.82 -15.13
N PRO A 278 -19.05 16.21 -13.94
CA PRO A 278 -18.92 15.31 -12.81
C PRO A 278 -20.32 14.97 -12.25
N PRO A 279 -20.65 13.68 -12.06
CA PRO A 279 -21.95 13.24 -11.56
C PRO A 279 -22.01 13.33 -10.04
N LEU A 280 -21.90 14.54 -9.50
CA LEU A 280 -22.04 14.77 -8.06
C LEU A 280 -23.47 14.44 -7.60
N ASP A 281 -23.60 13.80 -6.43
CA ASP A 281 -24.87 13.58 -5.76
C ASP A 281 -25.39 14.87 -5.08
N GLU A 282 -26.55 14.79 -4.41
CA GLU A 282 -27.16 15.94 -3.72
C GLU A 282 -26.30 16.52 -2.58
N TYR A 283 -25.30 15.78 -2.10
CA TYR A 283 -24.34 16.19 -1.07
C TYR A 283 -23.03 16.72 -1.67
N GLY A 284 -22.91 16.70 -3.01
CA GLY A 284 -21.73 17.12 -3.74
C GLY A 284 -20.64 16.04 -3.83
N MET A 285 -20.96 14.76 -3.65
CA MET A 285 -20.01 13.64 -3.62
C MET A 285 -20.17 12.68 -4.81
N MET A 286 -19.18 11.82 -5.05
CA MET A 286 -19.20 10.75 -6.06
C MET A 286 -18.88 9.38 -5.42
N PRO A 287 -19.76 8.85 -4.54
CA PRO A 287 -19.48 7.65 -3.76
C PRO A 287 -19.11 6.43 -4.62
N TYR A 288 -19.83 6.22 -5.72
CA TYR A 288 -19.66 5.06 -6.61
C TYR A 288 -18.75 5.35 -7.81
N LEU A 289 -17.76 6.24 -7.65
CA LEU A 289 -16.79 6.55 -8.70
C LEU A 289 -16.14 5.27 -9.25
N ASP A 290 -15.85 4.30 -8.40
CA ASP A 290 -15.28 3.00 -8.76
C ASP A 290 -16.18 2.15 -9.67
N GLU A 291 -17.50 2.32 -9.60
CA GLU A 291 -18.43 1.66 -10.52
C GLU A 291 -18.51 2.37 -11.88
N ILE A 292 -18.15 3.65 -11.93
CA ILE A 292 -18.11 4.47 -13.15
C ILE A 292 -16.78 4.25 -13.88
N VAL A 293 -15.65 4.53 -13.22
CA VAL A 293 -14.33 4.53 -13.86
C VAL A 293 -13.61 3.18 -13.72
N GLY A 294 -13.93 2.41 -12.68
CA GLY A 294 -13.23 1.17 -12.30
C GLY A 294 -12.25 1.42 -11.15
N ASN A 295 -11.75 0.33 -10.56
CA ASN A 295 -10.57 0.35 -9.70
C ASN A 295 -9.36 -0.16 -10.48
N TYR A 296 -8.15 0.21 -10.06
CA TYR A 296 -6.93 0.03 -10.84
C TYR A 296 -5.92 -0.78 -10.06
N PHE A 297 -5.33 -1.79 -10.71
CA PHE A 297 -4.23 -2.53 -10.13
C PHE A 297 -2.99 -1.64 -10.08
N VAL A 298 -2.47 -1.43 -8.88
CA VAL A 298 -1.29 -0.59 -8.64
C VAL A 298 -0.07 -1.45 -8.38
N MET A 299 1.01 -1.13 -9.08
CA MET A 299 2.33 -1.68 -8.83
C MET A 299 2.94 -0.91 -7.67
N ASP A 300 2.95 -1.55 -6.50
CA ASP A 300 3.56 -1.03 -5.29
C ASP A 300 4.45 -2.13 -4.69
N PHE A 301 5.70 -1.79 -4.42
CA PHE A 301 6.69 -2.71 -3.88
C PHE A 301 6.72 -2.71 -2.35
N ASN A 302 6.05 -1.75 -1.72
CA ASN A 302 5.95 -1.62 -0.29
C ASN A 302 4.65 -2.30 0.18
N ARG A 303 4.74 -3.61 0.42
CA ARG A 303 3.61 -4.46 0.82
C ARG A 303 4.08 -5.57 1.76
N ASP A 304 3.12 -6.30 2.33
CA ASP A 304 3.39 -7.47 3.19
C ASP A 304 4.24 -7.13 4.45
N GLY A 305 4.13 -5.90 4.96
CA GLY A 305 4.90 -5.41 6.10
C GLY A 305 6.37 -5.08 5.77
N LEU A 306 6.73 -5.05 4.49
CA LEU A 306 8.09 -4.81 4.00
C LEU A 306 8.16 -3.52 3.18
N ILE A 307 9.19 -2.72 3.45
CA ILE A 307 9.47 -1.47 2.75
C ILE A 307 10.63 -1.73 1.78
N ASN A 308 10.30 -1.99 0.52
CA ASN A 308 11.29 -2.39 -0.49
C ASN A 308 11.78 -1.23 -1.36
N ASN A 309 10.97 -0.21 -1.59
CA ASN A 309 11.35 0.93 -2.41
C ASN A 309 10.57 2.16 -1.97
N ALA A 310 10.90 2.71 -0.80
CA ALA A 310 10.18 3.84 -0.21
C ALA A 310 10.37 5.16 -0.97
N ASP A 311 11.47 5.32 -1.70
CA ASP A 311 11.79 6.53 -2.45
C ASP A 311 11.17 6.57 -3.88
N GLY A 312 10.58 5.45 -4.31
CA GLY A 312 10.00 5.27 -5.64
C GLY A 312 11.02 5.21 -6.79
N SER A 313 12.32 5.06 -6.52
CA SER A 313 13.37 5.10 -7.54
C SER A 313 13.27 3.94 -8.55
N LEU A 314 12.87 2.74 -8.13
CA LEU A 314 12.62 1.62 -9.05
C LEU A 314 11.45 1.93 -9.99
N HIS A 315 10.37 2.53 -9.51
CA HIS A 315 9.25 2.96 -10.36
C HIS A 315 9.70 3.96 -11.44
N LYS A 316 10.55 4.93 -11.09
CA LYS A 316 11.14 5.88 -12.06
C LYS A 316 12.02 5.18 -13.09
N ARG A 317 12.76 4.13 -12.69
CA ARG A 317 13.55 3.30 -13.63
C ARG A 317 12.64 2.51 -14.56
N LEU A 318 11.61 1.84 -14.03
CA LEU A 318 10.65 1.07 -14.81
C LEU A 318 9.93 1.95 -15.85
N ARG A 319 9.46 3.15 -15.45
CA ARG A 319 8.89 4.14 -16.39
C ARG A 319 9.78 4.36 -17.60
N ARG A 320 11.07 4.64 -17.38
CA ARG A 320 12.02 4.92 -18.47
C ARG A 320 12.19 3.71 -19.39
N LEU A 321 12.30 2.52 -18.81
CA LEU A 321 12.49 1.29 -19.58
C LEU A 321 11.26 0.94 -20.42
N VAL A 322 10.06 1.13 -19.87
CA VAL A 322 8.80 0.81 -20.53
C VAL A 322 8.39 1.89 -21.53
N GLU A 323 8.36 3.15 -21.11
CA GLU A 323 7.73 4.22 -21.90
C GLU A 323 8.71 4.99 -22.79
N ASP A 324 9.93 5.24 -22.31
CA ASP A 324 10.88 6.08 -23.05
C ASP A 324 11.77 5.24 -23.99
N LYS A 325 12.12 4.01 -23.56
CA LYS A 325 13.03 3.14 -24.30
C LYS A 325 12.38 1.94 -24.99
N GLY A 326 11.26 1.43 -24.47
CA GLY A 326 10.65 0.17 -24.94
C GLY A 326 11.54 -1.07 -24.72
N GLU A 327 12.42 -1.05 -23.72
CA GLU A 327 13.29 -2.18 -23.34
C GLU A 327 12.53 -3.23 -22.50
N LEU A 328 11.41 -2.86 -21.88
CA LEU A 328 10.50 -3.73 -21.13
C LEU A 328 9.05 -3.40 -21.52
N LEU A 329 8.15 -4.37 -21.35
CA LEU A 329 6.71 -4.18 -21.54
C LEU A 329 6.00 -4.19 -20.18
N ASP A 330 5.04 -3.27 -19.95
CA ASP A 330 4.25 -3.30 -18.72
C ASP A 330 3.43 -4.60 -18.70
N PRO A 331 3.43 -5.34 -17.58
CA PRO A 331 2.71 -6.61 -17.49
C PRO A 331 1.18 -6.48 -17.61
N ARG A 332 0.62 -5.27 -17.52
CA ARG A 332 -0.82 -4.97 -17.64
C ARG A 332 -1.23 -4.48 -19.02
N ASP A 333 -0.27 -4.27 -19.93
CA ASP A 333 -0.57 -3.83 -21.29
C ASP A 333 -1.24 -4.95 -22.10
N PHE A 334 -2.04 -4.57 -23.10
CA PHE A 334 -2.90 -5.50 -23.84
C PHE A 334 -2.11 -6.53 -24.68
N ASP A 335 -0.89 -6.17 -25.07
CA ASP A 335 0.05 -6.98 -25.85
C ASP A 335 1.00 -7.79 -24.95
N ALA A 336 0.92 -7.64 -23.63
CA ALA A 336 1.69 -8.44 -22.70
C ALA A 336 1.26 -9.91 -22.74
N ASN A 337 2.25 -10.80 -22.81
CA ASN A 337 2.07 -12.24 -22.80
C ASN A 337 2.92 -12.86 -21.66
N GLU A 338 2.86 -14.18 -21.50
CA GLU A 338 3.58 -14.89 -20.44
C GLU A 338 5.07 -14.56 -20.45
N THR A 339 5.72 -14.57 -21.63
CA THR A 339 7.15 -14.28 -21.77
C THR A 339 7.49 -12.87 -21.30
N THR A 340 6.76 -11.85 -21.77
CA THR A 340 7.07 -10.46 -21.43
C THR A 340 6.76 -10.15 -19.95
N ARG A 341 5.73 -10.78 -19.38
CA ARG A 341 5.43 -10.68 -17.94
C ARG A 341 6.53 -11.32 -17.08
N GLU A 342 7.06 -12.47 -17.49
CA GLU A 342 8.19 -13.09 -16.80
C GLU A 342 9.48 -12.27 -16.93
N GLU A 343 9.77 -11.71 -18.10
CA GLU A 343 10.90 -10.78 -18.30
C GLU A 343 10.82 -9.59 -17.33
N PHE A 344 9.65 -8.97 -17.23
CA PHE A 344 9.40 -7.85 -16.32
C PHE A 344 9.57 -8.25 -14.85
N VAL A 345 9.00 -9.37 -14.43
CA VAL A 345 9.12 -9.87 -13.05
C VAL A 345 10.57 -10.24 -12.71
N ASN A 346 11.31 -10.85 -13.63
CA ASN A 346 12.72 -11.18 -13.46
C ASN A 346 13.60 -9.94 -13.38
N TYR A 347 13.25 -8.91 -14.15
CA TYR A 347 13.91 -7.61 -14.07
C TYR A 347 13.77 -7.00 -12.67
N ILE A 348 12.54 -6.95 -12.13
CA ILE A 348 12.28 -6.45 -10.78
C ILE A 348 13.09 -7.25 -9.76
N LYS A 349 13.01 -8.58 -9.81
CA LYS A 349 13.71 -9.47 -8.86
C LYS A 349 15.22 -9.29 -8.87
N SER A 350 15.82 -9.12 -10.04
CA SER A 350 17.28 -8.97 -10.17
C SER A 350 17.80 -7.62 -9.69
N HIS A 351 16.97 -6.57 -9.73
CA HIS A 351 17.40 -5.21 -9.42
C HIS A 351 16.79 -4.63 -8.13
N MET A 352 15.79 -5.26 -7.51
CA MET A 352 15.10 -4.72 -6.32
C MET A 352 16.08 -4.33 -5.20
N ILE A 353 17.10 -5.16 -4.96
CA ILE A 353 18.08 -4.93 -3.90
C ILE A 353 18.93 -3.67 -4.13
N GLU A 354 19.07 -3.21 -5.38
CA GLU A 354 19.76 -1.95 -5.71
C GLU A 354 18.99 -0.71 -5.26
N PHE A 355 17.69 -0.87 -4.98
CA PHE A 355 16.74 0.20 -4.68
C PHE A 355 16.14 0.11 -3.28
N GLN A 356 16.52 -0.92 -2.52
CA GLN A 356 16.18 -1.06 -1.12
C GLN A 356 17.07 -0.16 -0.26
N GLU A 357 16.48 0.39 0.79
CA GLU A 357 17.24 1.10 1.81
C GLU A 357 18.28 0.18 2.45
N GLU A 358 19.49 0.69 2.66
CA GLU A 358 20.57 -0.06 3.28
C GLU A 358 20.52 0.08 4.80
N TYR A 359 20.06 -0.98 5.47
CA TYR A 359 20.19 -1.10 6.93
C TYR A 359 21.42 -1.94 7.31
N GLY A 360 21.89 -1.80 8.56
CA GLY A 360 22.89 -2.72 9.11
C GLY A 360 24.35 -2.38 8.83
N LYS A 361 24.66 -1.18 8.32
CA LYS A 361 26.05 -0.72 8.12
C LYS A 361 26.74 -0.22 9.39
N GLY A 362 26.08 -0.27 10.54
CA GLY A 362 26.62 0.11 11.84
C GLY A 362 26.53 1.60 12.17
N ALA A 363 26.59 2.46 11.15
CA ALA A 363 26.54 3.92 11.29
C ALA A 363 26.12 4.57 9.96
N PHE A 364 25.93 5.89 9.95
CA PHE A 364 25.62 6.67 8.75
C PHE A 364 26.89 7.15 8.01
N PRO A 365 26.77 7.56 6.73
CA PRO A 365 27.89 8.12 5.97
C PRO A 365 28.48 9.37 6.62
N ASN A 366 29.82 9.45 6.73
CA ASN A 366 30.51 10.60 7.34
C ASN A 366 30.25 11.94 6.64
N ARG A 367 29.80 11.89 5.38
CA ARG A 367 29.54 13.06 4.55
C ARG A 367 28.19 13.73 4.83
N TRP A 368 27.30 13.08 5.58
CA TRP A 368 25.97 13.62 5.84
C TRP A 368 26.05 14.80 6.80
N SER A 369 25.33 15.87 6.46
CA SER A 369 25.10 16.96 7.41
C SER A 369 24.10 16.51 8.48
N GLU A 370 24.02 17.25 9.59
CA GLU A 370 23.01 17.04 10.62
C GLU A 370 21.58 17.12 10.04
N LYS A 371 21.36 18.03 9.09
CA LYS A 371 20.08 18.17 8.39
C LYS A 371 19.73 16.94 7.56
N ASP A 372 20.69 16.41 6.79
CA ASP A 372 20.46 15.22 5.96
C ASP A 372 20.17 14.01 6.85
N LEU A 373 20.93 13.86 7.93
CA LEU A 373 20.75 12.80 8.91
C LEU A 373 19.37 12.85 9.56
N SER A 374 18.96 14.04 10.04
CA SER A 374 17.64 14.22 10.66
C SER A 374 16.51 13.92 9.68
N LEU A 375 16.60 14.44 8.44
CA LEU A 375 15.58 14.20 7.43
C LEU A 375 15.47 12.72 7.07
N TYR A 376 16.61 12.02 6.94
CA TYR A 376 16.63 10.59 6.67
C TYR A 376 15.95 9.78 7.78
N ILE A 377 16.35 10.00 9.04
CA ILE A 377 15.76 9.30 10.19
C ILE A 377 14.25 9.55 10.25
N ASP A 378 13.84 10.80 10.12
CA ASP A 378 12.43 11.17 10.19
C ASP A 378 11.62 10.52 9.05
N SER A 379 12.19 10.44 7.85
CA SER A 379 11.54 9.82 6.69
C SER A 379 11.42 8.32 6.88
N ALA A 380 12.49 7.62 7.26
CA ALA A 380 12.48 6.17 7.51
C ALA A 380 11.51 5.76 8.63
N LEU A 381 11.36 6.59 9.68
CA LEU A 381 10.34 6.39 10.70
C LEU A 381 8.92 6.62 10.16
N LEU A 382 8.71 7.64 9.32
CA LEU A 382 7.42 7.90 8.69
C LEU A 382 7.03 6.75 7.72
N GLU A 383 7.96 6.26 6.91
CA GLU A 383 7.77 5.10 6.04
C GLU A 383 7.33 3.86 6.85
N SER A 384 7.95 3.66 8.03
CA SER A 384 7.57 2.59 8.95
C SER A 384 6.14 2.77 9.49
N LYS A 385 5.74 4.02 9.81
CA LYS A 385 4.36 4.32 10.23
C LYS A 385 3.36 4.06 9.11
N ILE A 386 3.65 4.52 7.89
CA ILE A 386 2.83 4.26 6.70
C ILE A 386 2.63 2.76 6.53
N MET A 387 3.73 1.99 6.46
CA MET A 387 3.67 0.54 6.31
C MET A 387 2.89 -0.15 7.44
N SER A 388 3.05 0.31 8.69
CA SER A 388 2.31 -0.26 9.82
C SER A 388 0.80 -0.08 9.68
N LEU A 389 0.34 1.01 9.05
CA LEU A 389 -1.07 1.33 8.83
C LEU A 389 -1.60 0.83 7.47
N THR A 390 -0.73 0.36 6.58
CA THR A 390 -1.09 -0.18 5.27
C THR A 390 -1.84 -1.51 5.41
N PRO A 391 -3.05 -1.64 4.82
CA PRO A 391 -3.80 -2.89 4.83
C PRO A 391 -3.05 -4.01 4.10
N PRO A 392 -3.07 -5.26 4.59
CA PRO A 392 -2.43 -6.39 3.91
C PRO A 392 -2.86 -6.57 2.46
N GLU A 393 -4.16 -6.39 2.19
CA GLU A 393 -4.78 -6.51 0.87
C GLU A 393 -4.63 -5.27 -0.03
N GLY A 394 -3.94 -4.24 0.45
CA GLY A 394 -3.85 -2.94 -0.21
C GLY A 394 -5.14 -2.12 -0.07
N TYR A 395 -5.22 -1.02 -0.80
CA TYR A 395 -6.36 -0.11 -0.70
C TYR A 395 -7.49 -0.49 -1.67
N PRO A 396 -8.77 -0.20 -1.37
CA PRO A 396 -9.90 -0.60 -2.19
C PRO A 396 -9.84 -0.15 -3.65
N ASN A 397 -9.46 1.10 -3.91
CA ASN A 397 -9.41 1.64 -5.27
C ASN A 397 -8.05 1.43 -5.96
N ALA A 398 -7.06 0.98 -5.17
CA ALA A 398 -5.68 0.70 -5.57
C ALA A 398 -5.19 -0.67 -5.05
N PRO A 399 -5.84 -1.80 -5.40
CA PRO A 399 -5.35 -3.10 -5.01
C PRO A 399 -3.97 -3.39 -5.64
N TYR A 400 -3.13 -4.15 -4.95
CA TYR A 400 -1.83 -4.53 -5.48
C TYR A 400 -1.94 -5.36 -6.76
N TYR A 401 -1.06 -5.09 -7.70
CA TYR A 401 -0.90 -5.91 -8.89
C TYR A 401 0.00 -7.12 -8.62
N ASN A 402 -0.41 -8.28 -9.13
CA ASN A 402 0.42 -9.46 -9.30
C ASN A 402 0.18 -9.99 -10.71
N THR A 403 1.24 -10.48 -11.37
CA THR A 403 1.03 -11.10 -12.68
C THR A 403 0.20 -12.38 -12.55
N PRO A 404 -0.54 -12.78 -13.60
CA PRO A 404 -1.25 -14.06 -13.63
C PRO A 404 -0.34 -15.25 -13.28
N GLU A 405 0.91 -15.22 -13.74
CA GLU A 405 1.91 -16.26 -13.50
C GLU A 405 2.38 -16.28 -12.04
N GLU A 406 2.56 -15.11 -11.41
CA GLU A 406 2.85 -15.01 -9.98
C GLU A 406 1.70 -15.54 -9.13
N LEU A 407 0.46 -15.16 -9.43
CA LEU A 407 -0.73 -15.68 -8.74
C LEU A 407 -0.83 -17.19 -8.88
N THR A 408 -0.58 -17.73 -10.08
CA THR A 408 -0.58 -19.18 -10.33
C THR A 408 0.48 -19.88 -9.49
N ARG A 409 1.72 -19.37 -9.45
CA ARG A 409 2.79 -19.92 -8.60
C ARG A 409 2.45 -19.89 -7.12
N LEU A 410 1.86 -18.79 -6.63
CA LEU A 410 1.44 -18.67 -5.24
C LEU A 410 0.32 -19.68 -4.91
N TYR A 411 -0.65 -19.83 -5.81
CA TYR A 411 -1.74 -20.80 -5.67
C TYR A 411 -1.21 -22.23 -5.61
N GLU A 412 -0.40 -22.64 -6.60
CA GLU A 412 0.19 -23.99 -6.69
C GLU A 412 1.09 -24.31 -5.48
N ALA A 413 1.78 -23.30 -4.94
CA ALA A 413 2.60 -23.45 -3.74
C ALA A 413 1.78 -23.54 -2.44
N GLY A 414 0.47 -23.32 -2.48
CA GLY A 414 -0.38 -23.25 -1.29
C GLY A 414 -0.10 -22.01 -0.43
N LYS A 415 0.32 -20.91 -1.07
CA LYS A 415 0.73 -19.65 -0.42
C LYS A 415 -0.08 -18.44 -0.88
N LEU A 416 -1.01 -18.61 -1.82
CA LEU A 416 -1.92 -17.53 -2.21
C LEU A 416 -3.00 -17.37 -1.15
N ASP A 417 -3.02 -16.21 -0.51
CA ASP A 417 -3.96 -15.88 0.54
C ASP A 417 -5.30 -15.38 -0.03
N LYS A 418 -6.39 -16.10 0.27
CA LYS A 418 -7.75 -15.78 -0.19
C LYS A 418 -8.20 -14.39 0.25
N LYS A 419 -7.73 -13.92 1.40
CA LYS A 419 -8.17 -12.64 1.98
C LYS A 419 -7.62 -11.43 1.23
N LEU A 420 -6.54 -11.61 0.48
CA LEU A 420 -5.96 -10.57 -0.38
C LEU A 420 -6.69 -10.46 -1.73
N ASN A 421 -7.71 -11.29 -1.99
CA ASN A 421 -8.44 -11.29 -3.25
C ASN A 421 -9.21 -9.97 -3.39
N PRO A 422 -8.89 -9.14 -4.41
CA PRO A 422 -9.48 -7.82 -4.57
C PRO A 422 -10.95 -7.90 -5.00
N LEU A 423 -11.47 -9.06 -5.41
CA LEU A 423 -12.89 -9.26 -5.70
C LEU A 423 -13.76 -9.36 -4.44
N THR A 424 -13.14 -9.48 -3.26
CA THR A 424 -13.83 -9.46 -1.98
C THR A 424 -14.43 -8.07 -1.76
N PRO A 425 -15.76 -7.95 -1.51
CA PRO A 425 -16.40 -6.68 -1.19
C PRO A 425 -15.70 -6.00 -0.02
N VAL A 426 -15.56 -4.67 -0.07
CA VAL A 426 -14.74 -3.93 0.90
C VAL A 426 -15.22 -4.15 2.33
N MET A 427 -16.54 -4.13 2.55
CA MET A 427 -17.12 -4.34 3.87
C MET A 427 -16.78 -5.70 4.52
N TYR A 428 -16.33 -6.69 3.74
CA TYR A 428 -15.98 -8.02 4.22
C TYR A 428 -14.49 -8.22 4.46
N ARG A 429 -13.64 -7.27 4.08
CA ARG A 429 -12.18 -7.35 4.25
C ARG A 429 -11.77 -7.21 5.71
N ASP A 430 -10.65 -7.83 6.11
CA ASP A 430 -10.18 -7.78 7.51
C ASP A 430 -9.87 -6.35 7.97
N SER A 431 -9.50 -5.48 7.04
CA SER A 431 -9.13 -4.10 7.34
C SER A 431 -10.30 -3.11 7.45
N PHE A 432 -11.52 -3.55 7.10
CA PHE A 432 -12.72 -2.71 7.16
C PHE A 432 -13.24 -2.56 8.61
N PRO A 433 -13.63 -1.35 9.06
CA PRO A 433 -14.05 -1.13 10.45
C PRO A 433 -15.20 -2.03 10.89
N GLU A 434 -15.01 -2.76 11.99
CA GLU A 434 -15.99 -3.72 12.51
C GLU A 434 -17.29 -3.05 12.94
N ASP A 435 -17.21 -1.85 13.55
CA ASP A 435 -18.37 -1.08 13.98
C ASP A 435 -19.25 -0.68 12.78
N LEU A 436 -18.61 -0.27 11.69
CA LEU A 436 -19.29 0.11 10.46
C LEU A 436 -19.92 -1.10 9.77
N ARG A 437 -19.21 -2.23 9.75
CA ARG A 437 -19.76 -3.50 9.25
C ARG A 437 -21.01 -3.90 10.03
N ALA A 438 -20.98 -3.80 11.36
CA ALA A 438 -22.11 -4.12 12.20
C ALA A 438 -23.32 -3.21 11.92
N LYS A 439 -23.10 -1.90 11.72
CA LYS A 439 -24.17 -0.95 11.34
C LYS A 439 -24.80 -1.31 9.99
N ILE A 440 -24.00 -1.61 8.98
CA ILE A 440 -24.48 -2.04 7.65
C ILE A 440 -25.34 -3.31 7.76
N LEU A 441 -24.85 -4.34 8.47
CA LEU A 441 -25.57 -5.61 8.62
C LEU A 441 -26.86 -5.46 9.44
N SER A 442 -26.86 -4.60 10.46
CA SER A 442 -28.05 -4.30 11.26
C SER A 442 -29.12 -3.61 10.40
N TYR A 443 -28.72 -2.59 9.63
CA TYR A 443 -29.61 -1.89 8.71
C TYR A 443 -30.19 -2.83 7.65
N ALA A 444 -29.35 -3.67 7.03
CA ALA A 444 -29.80 -4.65 6.06
C ALA A 444 -30.82 -5.63 6.64
N LYS A 445 -30.62 -6.09 7.88
CA LYS A 445 -31.56 -6.96 8.60
C LYS A 445 -32.90 -6.26 8.88
N GLU A 446 -32.86 -5.02 9.37
CA GLU A 446 -34.07 -4.22 9.65
C GLU A 446 -34.91 -3.98 8.39
N HIS A 447 -34.24 -3.73 7.26
CA HIS A 447 -34.88 -3.39 5.99
C HIS A 447 -35.03 -4.59 5.03
N ASN A 448 -34.76 -5.82 5.48
CA ASN A 448 -34.87 -7.06 4.69
C ASN A 448 -34.06 -7.06 3.38
N ILE A 449 -32.87 -6.47 3.39
CA ILE A 449 -31.97 -6.38 2.25
C ILE A 449 -31.09 -7.63 2.20
N LYS A 450 -30.92 -8.20 0.99
CA LYS A 450 -30.12 -9.41 0.75
C LYS A 450 -29.10 -9.16 -0.35
N ASP A 451 -27.85 -9.54 -0.10
CA ASP A 451 -26.73 -9.42 -1.04
C ASP A 451 -26.83 -10.39 -2.22
#